data_AF-A0A7C4HQ05-F1
#
_entry.id   AF-A0A7C4HQ05-F1
#
_cell.length_a   1.000
_cell.length_b   1.000
_cell.length_c   1.000
_cell.angle_alpha   90.00
_cell.angle_beta   90.00
_cell.angle_gamma   90.00
#
_symmetry.space_group_name_H-M   'P 1'
#
loop_
_entity.id
_entity.type
_entity.pdbx_description
1 polymer ?
#
loop_
_entity_poly.entity_id
_entity_poly.type
_entity_poly.pdbx_seq_one_letter_code
_entity_poly.pdbx_strand_id
1 'polypeptide(L)'
;MSSWIREAIKRPGALTTWFKRNRKKLKRLLGYDPFTRKGDIRDKAVRDLIKLYKAGKIRLSKTILRRLYLARTLQRLRRRH
;
A
#
# COMPACT_ATOMS: atom_id res chain seq x y z
N MET A 1 -13.11 19.38 0.09
CA MET A 1 -12.51 18.03 0.24
C MET A 1 -11.84 17.95 1.61
N SER A 2 -12.35 17.11 2.50
CA SER A 2 -11.94 17.05 3.90
C SER A 2 -10.43 16.78 4.07
N SER A 3 -9.77 17.63 4.87
CA SER A 3 -8.32 17.68 5.09
C SER A 3 -7.69 16.31 5.42
N TRP A 4 -8.44 15.44 6.10
CA TRP A 4 -7.97 14.12 6.56
C TRP A 4 -7.60 13.15 5.42
N ILE A 5 -8.31 13.18 4.28
CA ILE A 5 -8.04 12.30 3.13
C ILE A 5 -6.72 12.69 2.46
N ARG A 6 -6.44 14.00 2.39
CA ARG A 6 -5.16 14.50 1.91
C ARG A 6 -4.05 14.14 2.89
N GLU A 7 -4.24 14.25 4.21
CA GLU A 7 -3.21 13.82 5.18
C GLU A 7 -2.92 12.31 5.16
N ALA A 8 -3.94 11.47 4.97
CA ALA A 8 -3.77 10.02 4.91
C ALA A 8 -2.97 9.55 3.68
N ILE A 9 -3.02 10.31 2.58
CA ILE A 9 -2.29 10.05 1.33
C ILE A 9 -0.96 10.84 1.28
N LYS A 10 -0.91 12.06 1.85
CA LYS A 10 0.25 12.97 1.84
C LYS A 10 1.20 12.81 3.02
N ARG A 11 1.02 11.84 3.93
CA ARG A 11 2.11 11.40 4.81
C ARG A 11 2.97 10.37 4.07
N PRO A 12 4.11 10.73 3.45
CA PRO A 12 5.10 9.77 2.95
C PRO A 12 5.72 8.87 4.04
N GLY A 13 5.20 8.87 5.27
CA GLY A 13 5.98 8.53 6.45
C GLY A 13 6.01 7.06 6.85
N ALA A 14 4.90 6.32 6.79
CA ALA A 14 4.84 5.05 7.50
C ALA A 14 4.57 3.83 6.59
N LEU A 15 3.57 3.91 5.70
CA LEU A 15 3.34 2.85 4.71
C LEU A 15 4.41 2.90 3.63
N THR A 16 4.69 4.09 3.07
CA THR A 16 5.75 4.30 2.08
C THR A 16 7.13 3.94 2.64
N THR A 17 7.47 4.35 3.85
CA THR A 17 8.72 3.92 4.51
C THR A 17 8.77 2.42 4.71
N TRP A 18 7.67 1.79 5.12
CA TRP A 18 7.62 0.34 5.22
C TRP A 18 7.83 -0.34 3.86
N PHE A 19 7.20 0.15 2.80
CA PHE A 19 7.39 -0.34 1.43
C PHE A 19 8.83 -0.12 0.93
N LYS A 20 9.45 1.03 1.24
CA LYS A 20 10.84 1.32 0.88
C LYS A 20 11.80 0.38 1.62
N ARG A 21 11.64 0.23 2.94
CA ARG A 21 12.43 -0.71 3.77
C ARG A 21 12.28 -2.16 3.30
N ASN A 22 11.10 -2.55 2.86
CA ASN A 22 10.82 -3.92 2.40
C ASN A 22 10.89 -4.09 0.88
N ARG A 23 11.36 -3.09 0.11
CA ARG A 23 11.23 -3.06 -1.36
C ARG A 23 11.80 -4.30 -2.03
N LYS A 24 12.99 -4.74 -1.64
CA LYS A 24 13.63 -5.94 -2.21
C LYS A 24 12.79 -7.21 -1.95
N LYS A 25 12.30 -7.38 -0.73
CA LYS A 25 11.43 -8.51 -0.34
C LYS A 25 10.10 -8.48 -1.08
N LEU A 26 9.48 -7.30 -1.16
CA LEU A 26 8.22 -7.10 -1.86
C LEU A 26 8.37 -7.33 -3.37
N LYS A 27 9.47 -6.90 -3.98
CA LYS A 27 9.76 -7.14 -5.40
C LYS A 27 9.88 -8.64 -5.70
N ARG A 28 10.57 -9.41 -4.84
CA ARG A 28 10.66 -10.87 -4.96
C ARG A 28 9.29 -11.54 -4.78
N LEU A 29 8.52 -11.10 -3.78
CA LEU A 29 7.21 -11.65 -3.46
C LEU A 29 6.16 -11.37 -4.55
N LEU A 30 6.17 -10.16 -5.11
CA LEU A 30 5.17 -9.70 -6.08
C LEU A 30 5.59 -9.98 -7.53
N GLY A 31 6.87 -10.24 -7.79
CA GLY A 31 7.44 -10.40 -9.13
C GLY A 31 7.63 -9.08 -9.90
N TYR A 32 7.30 -7.93 -9.29
CA TYR A 32 7.45 -6.61 -9.90
C TYR A 32 7.80 -5.55 -8.85
N ASP A 33 8.31 -4.40 -9.30
CA ASP A 33 8.63 -3.30 -8.38
C ASP A 33 7.33 -2.68 -7.83
N PRO A 34 7.14 -2.61 -6.49
CA PRO A 34 5.92 -2.07 -5.90
C PRO A 34 5.77 -0.55 -6.08
N PHE A 35 6.78 0.14 -6.60
CA PHE A 35 6.73 1.58 -6.91
C PHE A 35 6.52 1.87 -8.40
N THR A 36 5.89 3.00 -8.69
CA THR A 36 5.79 3.58 -10.04
C THR A 36 7.10 4.28 -10.42
N ARG A 37 7.24 4.68 -11.69
CA ARG A 37 8.38 5.51 -12.14
C ARG A 37 8.47 6.85 -11.39
N LYS A 38 7.33 7.36 -10.90
CA LYS A 38 7.24 8.61 -10.12
C LYS A 38 7.54 8.43 -8.63
N GLY A 39 7.79 7.19 -8.18
CA GLY A 39 8.08 6.89 -6.78
C GLY A 39 6.85 6.64 -5.90
N ASP A 40 5.65 6.59 -6.49
CA ASP A 40 4.41 6.26 -5.77
C ASP A 40 4.24 4.76 -5.59
N ILE A 41 3.53 4.33 -4.54
CA ILE A 41 3.17 2.91 -4.39
C ILE A 41 2.13 2.55 -5.45
N ARG A 42 2.37 1.46 -6.20
CA ARG A 42 1.41 0.92 -7.16
C ARG A 42 0.14 0.43 -6.45
N ASP A 43 -1.03 0.82 -6.94
CA ASP A 43 -2.32 0.29 -6.50
C ASP A 43 -2.38 -1.25 -6.58
N LYS A 44 -1.73 -1.83 -7.60
CA LYS A 44 -1.62 -3.28 -7.77
C LYS A 44 -0.88 -3.93 -6.58
N ALA A 45 0.21 -3.32 -6.12
CA ALA A 45 1.02 -3.85 -5.02
C ALA A 45 0.24 -3.92 -3.72
N VAL A 46 -0.57 -2.90 -3.42
CA VAL A 46 -1.47 -2.91 -2.24
C VAL A 46 -2.50 -4.02 -2.34
N ARG A 47 -3.14 -4.19 -3.51
CA ARG A 47 -4.15 -5.24 -3.72
C ARG A 47 -3.57 -6.64 -3.60
N ASP A 48 -2.42 -6.88 -4.23
CA ASP A 48 -1.78 -8.19 -4.25
C ASP A 48 -1.27 -8.56 -2.85
N LEU A 49 -0.73 -7.61 -2.07
CA LEU A 49 -0.35 -7.86 -0.68
C LEU A 49 -1.53 -8.28 0.20
N ILE A 50 -2.68 -7.62 0.06
CA ILE A 50 -3.89 -8.01 0.80
C ILE A 50 -4.33 -9.42 0.38
N LYS A 51 -4.29 -9.75 -0.92
CA LYS A 51 -4.62 -11.10 -1.42
C LYS A 51 -3.68 -12.16 -0.85
N LEU A 52 -2.37 -11.92 -0.88
CA LEU A 52 -1.38 -12.84 -0.33
C LEU A 52 -1.55 -13.05 1.17
N TYR A 53 -1.87 -11.99 1.92
CA TYR A 53 -2.19 -12.10 3.34
C TYR A 53 -3.45 -12.94 3.57
N LYS A 54 -4.53 -12.67 2.83
CA LYS A 54 -5.79 -13.45 2.92
C LYS A 54 -5.61 -14.91 2.55
N ALA A 55 -4.71 -15.21 1.62
CA ALA A 55 -4.37 -16.58 1.22
C ALA A 55 -3.41 -17.28 2.20
N GLY A 56 -3.04 -16.66 3.32
CA GLY A 56 -2.10 -17.24 4.30
C GLY A 56 -0.65 -17.29 3.84
N LYS A 57 -0.32 -16.80 2.63
CA LYS A 57 1.03 -16.87 2.04
C LYS A 57 2.03 -15.93 2.72
N ILE A 58 1.56 -14.87 3.37
CA ILE A 58 2.39 -13.92 4.11
C ILE A 58 1.75 -13.54 5.44
N ARG A 59 2.60 -13.24 6.43
CA ARG A 59 2.17 -12.60 7.68
C ARG A 59 2.46 -11.10 7.62
N LEU A 60 1.46 -10.31 7.96
CA LEU A 60 1.56 -8.85 8.10
C LEU A 60 1.11 -8.46 9.50
N SER A 61 1.73 -7.43 10.08
CA SER A 61 1.25 -6.89 11.35
C SER A 61 -0.12 -6.23 11.17
N LYS A 62 -0.94 -6.25 12.23
CA LYS A 62 -2.26 -5.59 12.24
C LYS A 62 -2.17 -4.12 11.80
N THR A 63 -1.11 -3.42 12.19
CA THR A 63 -0.85 -2.02 11.81
C THR A 63 -0.62 -1.85 10.30
N ILE A 64 0.20 -2.70 9.68
CA ILE A 64 0.43 -2.63 8.22
C ILE A 64 -0.84 -3.01 7.47
N LEU A 65 -1.58 -4.01 7.96
CA LEU A 65 -2.85 -4.42 7.37
C LEU A 65 -3.88 -3.28 7.38
N ARG A 66 -4.06 -2.59 8.51
CA ARG A 66 -4.94 -1.41 8.62
C ARG A 66 -4.54 -0.31 7.61
N ARG A 67 -3.23 -0.05 7.46
CA ARG A 67 -2.71 0.93 6.50
C ARG A 67 -2.97 0.53 5.05
N LEU A 68 -2.82 -0.76 4.71
CA LEU A 68 -3.12 -1.27 3.37
C LEU A 68 -4.62 -1.16 3.05
N TYR A 69 -5.50 -1.50 3.99
CA TYR A 69 -6.94 -1.34 3.82
C TYR A 69 -7.33 0.12 3.69
N LEU A 70 -6.78 1.01 4.53
CA LEU A 70 -7.00 2.45 4.42
C LEU A 70 -6.57 2.97 3.04
N ALA A 71 -5.38 2.60 2.57
CA ALA A 71 -4.90 3.00 1.24
C ALA A 71 -5.84 2.54 0.12
N ARG A 72 -6.35 1.30 0.21
CA ARG A 72 -7.33 0.76 -0.73
C ARG A 72 -8.67 1.52 -0.68
N THR A 73 -9.14 1.88 0.51
CA THR A 73 -10.38 2.67 0.69
C THR A 73 -10.22 4.07 0.09
N LEU A 74 -9.11 4.74 0.37
CA LEU A 74 -8.81 6.07 -0.16
C LEU A 74 -8.70 6.07 -1.69
N GLN A 75 -8.08 5.04 -2.27
CA GLN A 75 -8.04 4.84 -3.73
C GLN A 75 -9.44 4.68 -4.33
N ARG A 76 -10.33 3.93 -3.67
CA ARG A 76 -11.72 3.76 -4.12
C ARG A 76 -12.50 5.07 -4.09
N LEU A 77 -12.34 5.86 -3.03
CA LEU A 77 -12.99 7.15 -2.90
C LEU A 77 -12.49 8.14 -3.96
N ARG A 78 -11.18 8.15 -4.24
CA ARG A 78 -10.58 8.98 -5.30
C ARG A 78 -11.09 8.64 -6.71
N ARG A 79 -11.45 7.38 -6.99
CA ARG A 79 -11.94 6.96 -8.31
C ARG A 79 -13.43 7.24 -8.54
N ARG A 80 -14.17 7.59 -7.49
CA ARG A 80 -15.60 7.93 -7.56
C ARG A 80 -15.86 9.43 -7.76
N HIS A 81 -14.82 10.24 -7.66
CA HIS A 81 -14.80 11.68 -7.94
C HIS A 81 -13.94 11.90 -9.19
#